data_AF-A0A8T2RTX3-F1
#
_entry.id   AF-A0A8T2RTX3-F1
#
_cell.length_a   1.000
_cell.length_b   1.000
_cell.length_c   1.000
_cell.angle_alpha   90.00
_cell.angle_beta   90.00
_cell.angle_gamma   90.00
#
_symmetry.space_group_name_H-M   'P 1'
#
loop_
_entity.id
_entity.type
_entity.pdbx_description
1 polymer ?
#
loop_
_entity_poly.entity_id
_entity_poly.type
_entity_poly.pdbx_seq_one_letter_code
_entity_poly.pdbx_strand_id
1 'polypeptide(L)'
;MHSHCLDKMQSHSQYSCPVCSKSVFDMSNVWRHLDQETEVTPMPEAYRNKMVWILCNDCGATSEVGYHVIGHKCINCNSYNTQQTKIPTTLGGY
;
A
#
# COMPACT_ATOMS: atom_id res chain seq x y z
N MET A 1 -9.58 -9.93 -17.58
CA MET A 1 -8.94 -8.66 -17.99
C MET A 1 -8.31 -8.88 -19.35
N HIS A 2 -8.56 -8.02 -20.35
CA HIS A 2 -7.91 -8.14 -21.66
C HIS A 2 -6.44 -7.69 -21.59
N SER A 3 -5.55 -8.34 -22.34
CA SER A 3 -4.10 -8.04 -22.35
C SER A 3 -3.80 -6.59 -22.72
N HIS A 4 -4.40 -6.06 -23.78
CA HIS A 4 -4.21 -4.66 -24.20
C HIS A 4 -4.70 -3.63 -23.17
N CYS A 5 -5.76 -3.93 -22.41
CA CYS A 5 -6.21 -3.07 -21.32
C CYS A 5 -5.24 -3.12 -20.14
N LEU A 6 -4.67 -4.29 -19.86
CA LEU A 6 -3.66 -4.48 -18.83
C LEU A 6 -2.36 -3.74 -19.17
N ASP A 7 -1.93 -3.76 -20.43
CA ASP A 7 -0.72 -3.04 -20.89
C ASP A 7 -0.87 -1.52 -20.73
N LYS A 8 -2.06 -0.98 -21.07
CA LYS A 8 -2.37 0.44 -20.83
C LYS A 8 -2.40 0.78 -19.34
N MET A 9 -2.96 -0.09 -18.51
CA MET A 9 -2.94 0.10 -17.06
C MET A 9 -1.50 0.16 -16.54
N GLN A 10 -0.62 -0.73 -17.01
CA GLN A 10 0.80 -0.72 -16.67
C GLN A 10 1.50 0.59 -17.09
N SER A 11 1.25 1.08 -18.31
CA SER A 11 1.86 2.34 -18.79
C SER A 11 1.40 3.57 -18.00
N HIS A 12 0.27 3.47 -17.31
CA HIS A 12 -0.29 4.52 -16.44
C HIS A 12 -0.09 4.24 -14.95
N SER A 13 0.76 3.26 -14.58
CA SER A 13 1.02 2.87 -13.20
C SER A 13 -0.22 2.43 -12.40
N GLN A 14 -1.27 1.97 -13.08
CA GLN A 14 -2.50 1.47 -12.47
C GLN A 14 -2.39 -0.05 -12.30
N TYR A 15 -1.67 -0.46 -11.26
CA TYR A 15 -1.38 -1.87 -11.00
C TYR A 15 -2.46 -2.60 -10.20
N SER A 16 -3.55 -1.91 -9.88
CA SER A 16 -4.66 -2.42 -9.07
C SER A 16 -5.89 -2.70 -9.93
N CYS A 17 -6.52 -3.84 -9.71
CA CYS A 17 -7.76 -4.24 -10.37
C CYS A 17 -8.87 -3.25 -10.01
N PRO A 18 -9.54 -2.62 -10.98
CA PRO A 18 -10.60 -1.64 -10.69
C PRO A 18 -11.86 -2.26 -10.06
N VAL A 19 -11.98 -3.59 -10.06
CA VAL A 19 -13.13 -4.31 -9.51
C VAL A 19 -12.93 -4.68 -8.05
N CYS A 20 -11.72 -5.09 -7.67
CA CYS A 20 -11.44 -5.62 -6.33
C CYS A 20 -10.23 -4.98 -5.65
N SER A 21 -9.61 -3.99 -6.27
CA SER A 21 -8.43 -3.24 -5.80
C SER A 21 -7.15 -4.06 -5.60
N LYS A 22 -7.17 -5.38 -5.85
CA LYS A 22 -5.98 -6.25 -5.74
C LYS A 22 -4.98 -5.99 -6.86
N SER A 23 -3.70 -6.20 -6.58
CA SER A 23 -2.65 -6.16 -7.60
C SER A 23 -2.91 -7.24 -8.66
N VAL A 24 -2.82 -6.85 -9.92
CA VAL A 24 -3.17 -7.73 -11.05
C VAL A 24 -2.04 -8.68 -11.47
N PHE A 25 -0.81 -8.45 -11.00
CA PHE A 25 0.36 -9.30 -11.23
C PHE A 25 1.38 -9.13 -10.10
N ASP A 26 2.52 -9.83 -10.18
CA ASP A 26 3.60 -9.71 -9.20
C ASP A 26 4.23 -8.31 -9.22
N MET A 27 4.00 -7.56 -8.15
CA MET A 27 4.48 -6.20 -7.95
C MET A 27 5.77 -6.12 -7.12
N SER A 28 6.42 -7.26 -6.81
CA SER A 28 7.59 -7.33 -5.92
C SER A 28 8.72 -6.37 -6.32
N ASN A 29 8.97 -6.20 -7.62
CA ASN A 29 9.99 -5.25 -8.10
C ASN A 29 9.62 -3.78 -7.82
N VAL A 30 8.34 -3.43 -7.94
CA VAL A 30 7.85 -2.08 -7.63
C VAL A 30 7.89 -1.84 -6.13
N TRP A 31 7.49 -2.83 -5.33
CA TRP A 31 7.58 -2.75 -3.86
C TRP A 31 9.02 -2.57 -3.39
N ARG A 32 9.97 -3.30 -4.00
CA ARG A 32 11.41 -3.13 -3.72
C ARG A 32 11.92 -1.73 -4.10
N HIS A 33 11.38 -1.13 -5.16
CA HIS A 33 11.73 0.24 -5.51
C HIS A 33 11.19 1.24 -4.47
N LEU A 34 9.94 1.07 -4.03
CA LEU A 34 9.35 1.90 -2.97
C LEU A 34 10.08 1.74 -1.63
N ASP A 35 10.57 0.53 -1.31
CA ASP A 35 11.43 0.29 -0.15
C ASP A 35 12.69 1.18 -0.20
N GLN A 36 13.37 1.20 -1.35
CA GLN A 36 14.57 2.03 -1.56
C GLN A 36 14.25 3.53 -1.47
N GLU A 37 13.16 3.98 -2.09
CA GLU A 37 12.72 5.39 -2.03
C GLU A 37 12.39 5.81 -0.60
N THR A 38 11.78 4.92 0.18
CA THR A 38 11.47 5.12 1.60
C THR A 38 12.74 5.29 2.43
N GLU A 39 13.76 4.47 2.17
CA GLU A 39 15.04 4.52 2.89
C GLU A 39 15.82 5.82 2.62
N VAL A 40 15.84 6.28 1.36
CA VAL A 40 16.56 7.51 0.98
C VAL A 40 15.78 8.80 1.24
N THR A 41 14.50 8.70 1.61
CA THR A 41 13.61 9.84 1.88
C THR A 41 13.13 9.83 3.34
N PRO A 42 14.00 10.15 4.31
CA PRO A 42 13.61 10.10 5.73
C PRO A 42 12.48 11.09 6.03
N MET A 43 11.52 10.66 6.85
CA MET A 43 10.40 11.53 7.25
C MET A 43 10.88 12.70 8.13
N PRO A 44 10.34 13.91 7.93
CA PRO A 44 10.57 15.05 8.81
C PRO A 44 10.21 14.73 10.26
N GLU A 45 10.89 15.38 11.21
CA GLU A 45 10.74 15.11 12.63
C GLU A 45 9.30 15.22 13.15
N ALA A 46 8.54 16.18 12.62
CA ALA A 46 7.11 16.36 12.94
C ALA A 46 6.24 15.13 12.60
N TYR A 47 6.70 14.25 11.71
CA TYR A 47 5.96 13.07 11.25
C TYR A 47 6.65 11.75 11.63
N ARG A 48 7.83 11.77 12.26
CA ARG A 48 8.62 10.58 12.57
C ARG A 48 7.86 9.53 13.39
N ASN A 49 7.03 9.98 14.32
CA ASN A 49 6.23 9.12 15.20
C ASN A 49 4.75 9.04 14.77
N LYS A 50 4.41 9.56 13.58
CA LYS A 50 3.03 9.53 13.10
C LYS A 50 2.72 8.12 12.62
N MET A 51 1.70 7.51 13.23
CA MET A 51 1.19 6.20 12.83
C MET A 51 -0.14 6.36 12.07
N VAL A 52 -0.39 5.46 11.13
CA VAL A 52 -1.65 5.40 10.38
C VAL A 52 -2.14 3.96 10.26
N TRP A 53 -3.45 3.80 10.26
CA TRP A 53 -4.10 2.52 10.00
C TRP A 53 -4.23 2.30 8.50
N ILE A 54 -3.87 1.10 8.05
CA ILE A 54 -3.99 0.72 6.65
C ILE A 54 -4.79 -0.57 6.48
N LEU A 55 -5.51 -0.68 5.36
CA LEU A 55 -6.04 -1.92 4.84
C LEU A 55 -5.20 -2.32 3.62
N CYS A 56 -4.65 -3.53 3.61
CA CYS A 56 -3.96 -4.06 2.45
C CYS A 56 -4.95 -4.67 1.47
N ASN A 57 -4.95 -4.20 0.22
CA ASN A 57 -5.87 -4.70 -0.79
C ASN A 57 -5.51 -6.14 -1.21
N ASP A 58 -4.24 -6.52 -1.17
CA ASP A 58 -3.80 -7.84 -1.65
C ASP A 58 -4.14 -8.97 -0.67
N CYS A 59 -3.80 -8.79 0.61
CA CYS A 59 -4.03 -9.80 1.65
C CYS A 59 -5.26 -9.54 2.54
N GLY A 60 -5.86 -8.36 2.48
CA GLY A 60 -7.03 -7.97 3.28
C GLY A 60 -6.72 -7.64 4.76
N ALA A 61 -5.45 -7.74 5.18
CA ALA A 61 -5.08 -7.45 6.57
C ALA A 61 -5.15 -5.95 6.87
N THR A 62 -5.58 -5.62 8.08
CA THR A 62 -5.47 -4.28 8.65
C THR A 62 -4.30 -4.23 9.61
N SER A 63 -3.49 -3.17 9.53
CA SER A 63 -2.34 -2.97 10.41
C SER A 63 -2.09 -1.48 10.66
N GLU A 64 -1.51 -1.15 11.81
CA GLU A 64 -1.00 0.18 12.08
C GLU A 64 0.48 0.24 11.70
N VAL A 65 0.85 1.22 10.88
CA VAL A 65 2.21 1.38 10.36
C VAL A 65 2.66 2.83 10.42
N GLY A 66 3.97 3.05 10.36
CA GLY A 66 4.54 4.40 10.28
C GLY A 66 4.04 5.13 9.03
N TYR A 67 3.64 6.38 9.19
CA TYR A 67 3.26 7.23 8.07
C TYR A 67 4.50 7.57 7.24
N HIS A 68 4.43 7.30 5.95
CA HIS A 68 5.46 7.68 4.99
C HIS A 68 4.83 8.31 3.76
N VAL A 69 5.45 9.37 3.23
CA VAL A 69 4.93 10.09 2.06
C VAL A 69 4.95 9.24 0.78
N ILE A 70 5.94 8.34 0.67
CA ILE A 70 6.11 7.44 -0.49
C ILE A 70 5.03 6.35 -0.51
N GLY A 71 4.68 5.78 0.64
CA GLY A 71 3.68 4.73 0.72
C GLY A 71 3.73 3.94 2.02
N HIS A 72 2.73 3.10 2.25
CA HIS A 72 2.57 2.36 3.48
C HIS A 72 2.70 0.87 3.20
N LYS A 73 3.80 0.26 3.68
CA LYS A 73 4.09 -1.15 3.49
C LYS A 73 3.24 -2.02 4.41
N CYS A 74 2.56 -3.00 3.85
CA CYS A 74 1.86 -4.02 4.61
C CYS A 74 2.87 -4.94 5.32
N ILE A 75 2.79 -5.03 6.65
CA ILE A 75 3.66 -5.91 7.45
C ILE A 75 3.41 -7.40 7.22
N ASN A 76 2.24 -7.77 6.68
CA ASN A 76 1.84 -9.17 6.52
C ASN A 76 2.29 -9.76 5.17
N CYS A 77 2.31 -8.96 4.10
CA CYS A 77 2.64 -9.45 2.75
C CYS A 77 3.63 -8.57 1.97
N ASN A 78 4.19 -7.53 2.60
CA ASN A 78 5.13 -6.57 2.00
C ASN A 78 4.59 -5.73 0.84
N SER A 79 3.30 -5.85 0.51
CA SER A 79 2.66 -5.03 -0.52
C SER A 79 2.50 -3.58 -0.09
N TYR A 80 2.68 -2.65 -1.03
CA TYR A 80 2.31 -1.24 -0.86
C TYR A 80 0.94 -0.91 -1.48
N ASN A 81 0.21 -1.89 -2.01
CA ASN A 81 -1.17 -1.73 -2.46
C ASN A 81 -2.10 -1.66 -1.23
N THR A 82 -2.02 -0.54 -0.53
CA THR A 82 -2.70 -0.30 0.75
C THR A 82 -3.50 0.99 0.67
N GLN A 83 -4.62 1.03 1.39
CA GLN A 83 -5.39 2.25 1.60
C GLN A 83 -5.30 2.67 3.07
N GLN A 84 -5.12 3.96 3.34
CA GLN A 84 -5.30 4.48 4.69
C GLN A 84 -6.77 4.35 5.10
N THR A 85 -6.98 3.98 6.36
CA THR A 85 -8.30 3.78 6.96
C THR A 85 -8.37 4.50 8.29
N LYS A 86 -9.59 4.68 8.79
CA LYS A 86 -9.79 5.02 10.21
C LYS A 86 -9.53 3.77 11.06
N ILE A 87 -9.28 3.96 12.36
CA ILE A 87 -9.03 2.91 13.34
C ILE A 87 -9.92 1.68 13.07
N PRO A 88 -9.36 0.45 13.05
CA PRO A 88 -10.12 -0.76 12.77
C PRO A 88 -11.33 -0.86 13.70
N THR A 89 -12.51 -0.99 13.09
CA THR A 89 -13.81 -1.03 13.78
C THR A 89 -13.91 -2.21 14.77
N THR A 90 -12.98 -3.16 14.72
CA THR A 90 -12.89 -4.30 15.65
C THR A 90 -12.40 -3.94 17.06
N LEU A 91 -11.92 -2.72 17.31
CA LEU A 91 -11.50 -2.26 18.65
C LEU A 91 -12.51 -1.30 19.32
N GLY A 92 -13.69 -1.10 18.71
CA GLY A 92 -14.69 -0.11 19.16
C GLY A 92 -15.96 -0.70 19.77
N GLY A 93 -15.91 -1.87 20.40
CA GLY A 93 -17.07 -2.48 21.07
C GLY A 93 -17.03 -2.29 22.59
N TYR A 94 -17.68 -1.23 23.07
CA TYR A 94 -18.29 -1.20 24.41
C TYR A 94 -19.79 -1.35 24.25
#